data_AF-A0A965PJ58-F1
#
_entry.id   AF-A0A965PJ58-F1
#
_cell.length_a   1.000
_cell.length_b   1.000
_cell.length_c   1.000
_cell.angle_alpha   90.00
_cell.angle_beta   90.00
_cell.angle_gamma   90.00
#
_symmetry.space_group_name_H-M   'P 1'
#
loop_
_entity.id
_entity.type
_entity.pdbx_description
1 polymer ?
#
loop_
_entity_poly.entity_id
_entity_poly.type
_entity_poly.pdbx_seq_one_letter_code
_entity_poly.pdbx_strand_id
1 'polypeptide(L)'
;MARFDISGSVGRGFGQIDERSRNMAIRRELEPISKAEDVPMKKEGQLYQPIVQASQELDPLLPAALQTVNMEARRDKAGNVAVYKLPSGDMGGSYEVAGINDKFHPGEASRLANLPPEQREIEAAKYIRKYTAPIVDKMPEQMQAFVQDMAFNRGAGGATKYIQQGLNSLGQKVAVDGRLGPQTLQAIQAVQPGALMQAASQAQLQDEYAMARKNPERRKFLQGLENRINNRLGLFGSV
;
A
#
# COMPACT_ATOMS: atom_id res chain seq x y z
N MET A 1 43.25 -3.31 10.97
CA MET A 1 42.92 -4.25 9.88
C MET A 1 42.05 -5.36 10.46
N ALA A 2 40.85 -5.59 9.93
CA ALA A 2 40.14 -6.86 10.02
C ALA A 2 38.98 -6.81 9.00
N ARG A 3 38.97 -7.73 8.03
CA ARG A 3 37.79 -8.02 7.21
C ARG A 3 37.05 -9.18 7.86
N PHE A 4 35.73 -9.23 7.71
CA PHE A 4 34.98 -10.46 7.96
C PHE A 4 33.95 -10.68 6.86
N ASP A 5 34.25 -11.66 6.01
CA ASP A 5 33.27 -12.41 5.23
C ASP A 5 32.45 -13.30 6.16
N ILE A 6 31.18 -13.53 5.82
CA ILE A 6 30.49 -14.79 6.13
C ILE A 6 29.72 -15.22 4.88
N SER A 7 30.23 -16.25 4.20
CA SER A 7 29.52 -17.02 3.19
C SER A 7 28.68 -18.13 3.84
N GLY A 8 27.62 -18.58 3.14
CA GLY A 8 26.55 -19.41 3.71
C GLY A 8 26.87 -20.88 4.02
N SER A 9 25.85 -21.60 4.50
CA SER A 9 25.88 -23.06 4.71
C SER A 9 24.52 -23.74 4.47
N VAL A 10 24.55 -24.89 3.78
CA VAL A 10 23.44 -25.83 3.49
C VAL A 10 23.45 -26.97 4.54
N GLY A 11 22.37 -27.66 4.92
CA GLY A 11 20.95 -27.58 4.53
C GLY A 11 20.29 -28.97 4.45
N ARG A 12 19.04 -29.12 4.92
CA ARG A 12 18.21 -30.36 4.91
C ARG A 12 16.73 -29.94 4.90
N GLY A 13 15.78 -30.46 4.12
CA GLY A 13 15.81 -31.57 3.16
C GLY A 13 14.93 -32.75 3.62
N PHE A 14 13.71 -32.87 3.08
CA PHE A 14 12.94 -34.10 2.77
C PHE A 14 11.48 -33.74 2.39
N GLY A 15 10.90 -34.45 1.40
CA GLY A 15 9.52 -34.23 0.95
C GLY A 15 9.34 -34.31 -0.58
N GLN A 16 9.63 -35.46 -1.19
CA GLN A 16 9.33 -35.70 -2.60
C GLN A 16 7.82 -35.76 -2.83
N ILE A 17 7.33 -35.16 -3.91
CA ILE A 17 5.96 -35.37 -4.41
C ILE A 17 6.05 -35.84 -5.87
N ASP A 18 5.30 -36.89 -6.17
CA ASP A 18 5.38 -37.73 -7.36
C ASP A 18 5.04 -37.00 -8.68
N GLU A 19 5.75 -37.36 -9.75
CA GLU A 19 5.59 -36.81 -11.09
C GLU A 19 4.32 -37.29 -11.82
N ARG A 20 3.61 -38.27 -11.26
CA ARG A 20 2.36 -38.81 -11.82
C ARG A 20 1.15 -37.86 -11.74
N SER A 21 1.19 -36.83 -10.89
CA SER A 21 0.08 -35.88 -10.74
C SER A 21 0.00 -34.79 -11.82
N ARG A 22 0.93 -34.77 -12.80
CA ARG A 22 0.94 -33.77 -13.89
C ARG A 22 0.15 -34.15 -15.15
N ASN A 23 -0.48 -35.33 -15.21
CA ASN A 23 -1.09 -35.88 -16.45
C ASN A 23 -2.61 -36.17 -16.39
N MET A 24 -3.35 -35.54 -15.47
CA MET A 24 -4.82 -35.73 -15.29
C MET A 24 -5.63 -34.42 -15.35
N ALA A 25 -5.21 -33.47 -16.20
CA ALA A 25 -5.96 -32.25 -16.50
C ALA A 25 -5.90 -31.81 -17.99
N ILE A 26 -5.38 -32.67 -18.88
CA ILE A 26 -5.26 -32.40 -20.31
C ILE A 26 -5.82 -33.60 -21.09
N ARG A 27 -7.16 -33.66 -21.23
CA ARG A 27 -7.94 -34.40 -22.25
C ARG A 27 -9.44 -34.29 -21.93
N ARG A 28 -10.24 -34.02 -22.98
CA ARG A 28 -11.61 -33.46 -22.95
C ARG A 28 -11.55 -31.95 -22.57
N GLU A 29 -12.03 -31.01 -23.38
CA GLU A 29 -12.96 -31.11 -24.53
C GLU A 29 -12.38 -30.43 -25.78
N LEU A 30 -12.47 -31.10 -26.93
CA LEU A 30 -12.28 -30.55 -28.27
C LEU A 30 -13.38 -31.15 -29.14
N GLU A 31 -14.46 -30.40 -29.33
CA GLU A 31 -15.51 -30.67 -30.32
C GLU A 31 -15.51 -29.51 -31.34
N PRO A 32 -15.61 -29.77 -32.65
CA PRO A 32 -15.37 -28.76 -33.68
C PRO A 32 -16.63 -27.93 -34.00
N ILE A 33 -16.56 -26.61 -33.83
CA ILE A 33 -17.60 -25.71 -34.37
C ILE A 33 -17.39 -25.57 -35.88
N SER A 34 -18.30 -26.18 -36.64
CA SER A 34 -18.27 -26.19 -38.10
C SER A 34 -18.98 -24.98 -38.72
N LYS A 35 -18.29 -24.33 -39.67
CA LYS A 35 -18.81 -23.43 -40.72
C LYS A 35 -19.46 -22.11 -40.28
N ALA A 36 -19.14 -21.07 -41.04
CA ALA A 36 -19.64 -19.71 -40.86
C ALA A 36 -20.99 -19.52 -41.55
N GLU A 37 -21.81 -18.61 -41.01
CA GLU A 37 -22.88 -17.92 -41.71
C GLU A 37 -22.63 -16.41 -41.65
N ASP A 38 -22.66 -15.74 -42.79
CA ASP A 38 -22.38 -14.31 -42.91
C ASP A 38 -23.54 -13.45 -42.36
N VAL A 39 -23.26 -12.63 -41.35
CA VAL A 39 -24.19 -11.59 -40.87
C VAL A 39 -23.60 -10.21 -41.15
N PRO A 40 -24.26 -9.34 -41.94
CA PRO A 40 -23.66 -8.10 -42.41
C PRO A 40 -23.58 -7.03 -41.31
N MET A 41 -22.38 -6.50 -41.06
CA MET A 41 -22.19 -5.35 -40.18
C MET A 41 -22.81 -4.07 -40.77
N LYS A 42 -23.93 -3.61 -40.20
CA LYS A 42 -24.36 -2.22 -40.33
C LYS A 42 -23.55 -1.34 -39.36
N LYS A 43 -22.91 -0.29 -39.88
CA LYS A 43 -22.28 0.76 -39.08
C LYS A 43 -23.33 1.79 -38.66
N GLU A 44 -23.76 1.76 -37.40
CA GLU A 44 -24.45 2.91 -36.77
C GLU A 44 -23.83 3.17 -35.40
N GLY A 45 -23.58 4.44 -35.10
CA GLY A 45 -22.80 4.84 -33.93
C GLY A 45 -23.60 4.73 -32.64
N GLN A 46 -23.13 3.92 -31.70
CA GLN A 46 -23.64 3.91 -30.34
C GLN A 46 -22.71 4.71 -29.41
N LEU A 47 -23.30 5.68 -28.73
CA LEU A 47 -22.69 6.43 -27.65
C LEU A 47 -22.26 5.44 -26.55
N TYR A 48 -21.00 5.51 -26.13
CA TYR A 48 -20.53 4.80 -24.94
C TYR A 48 -21.26 5.33 -23.70
N GLN A 49 -22.30 4.60 -23.25
CA GLN A 49 -22.76 4.69 -21.88
C GLN A 49 -22.08 3.59 -21.06
N PRO A 50 -21.32 3.91 -20.00
CA PRO A 50 -20.81 2.89 -19.10
C PRO A 50 -22.00 2.30 -18.33
N ILE A 51 -22.21 0.99 -18.49
CA ILE A 51 -23.20 0.23 -17.72
C ILE A 51 -22.70 0.13 -16.28
N VAL A 52 -23.10 1.08 -15.44
CA VAL A 52 -22.84 1.02 -13.99
C VAL A 52 -23.91 0.12 -13.35
N GLN A 53 -23.71 -1.20 -13.46
CA GLN A 53 -24.50 -2.20 -12.72
C GLN A 53 -23.61 -2.96 -11.74
N ALA A 54 -23.59 -2.51 -10.49
CA ALA A 54 -23.76 -3.33 -9.29
C ALA A 54 -23.64 -2.43 -8.06
N SER A 55 -24.64 -2.45 -7.18
CA SER A 55 -24.60 -1.79 -5.88
C SER A 55 -23.70 -2.56 -4.91
N GLN A 56 -22.39 -2.35 -5.02
CA GLN A 56 -21.52 -2.43 -3.85
C GLN A 56 -21.62 -1.09 -3.13
N GLU A 57 -21.81 -1.11 -1.81
CA GLU A 57 -21.47 0.06 -1.01
C GLU A 57 -20.01 0.38 -1.29
N LEU A 58 -19.73 1.64 -1.68
CA LEU A 58 -18.36 2.13 -1.85
C LEU A 58 -17.62 1.87 -0.53
N ASP A 59 -16.53 1.09 -0.60
CA ASP A 59 -15.71 0.76 0.57
C ASP A 59 -15.45 2.06 1.37
N PRO A 60 -15.85 2.13 2.65
CA PRO A 60 -15.86 3.39 3.40
C PRO A 60 -14.46 3.99 3.58
N LEU A 61 -13.40 3.23 3.29
CA LEU A 61 -12.00 3.65 3.33
C LEU A 61 -11.41 3.91 1.94
N LEU A 62 -12.19 3.81 0.86
CA LEU A 62 -11.78 4.26 -0.46
C LEU A 62 -11.65 5.80 -0.54
N PRO A 63 -12.52 6.63 0.09
CA PRO A 63 -12.32 8.07 0.18
C PRO A 63 -11.01 8.45 0.91
N ALA A 64 -10.64 7.73 1.97
CA ALA A 64 -9.39 7.95 2.68
C ALA A 64 -8.17 7.58 1.80
N ALA A 65 -8.24 6.47 1.06
CA ALA A 65 -7.21 6.11 0.08
C ALA A 65 -7.09 7.15 -1.06
N LEU A 66 -8.20 7.74 -1.52
CA LEU A 66 -8.18 8.85 -2.49
C LEU A 66 -7.48 10.10 -1.92
N GLN A 67 -7.64 10.40 -0.63
CA GLN A 67 -6.88 11.48 0.00
C GLN A 67 -5.38 11.18 0.08
N THR A 68 -4.97 9.93 0.35
CA THR A 68 -3.55 9.53 0.22
C THR A 68 -3.07 9.71 -1.23
N VAL A 69 -3.84 9.29 -2.24
CA VAL A 69 -3.48 9.56 -3.65
C VAL A 69 -3.32 11.05 -3.92
N ASN A 70 -4.21 11.91 -3.39
CA ASN A 70 -4.11 13.37 -3.55
C ASN A 70 -2.85 13.98 -2.93
N MET A 71 -2.36 13.43 -1.81
CA MET A 71 -1.13 13.88 -1.16
C MET A 71 0.15 13.43 -1.89
N GLU A 72 0.12 12.25 -2.50
CA GLU A 72 1.30 11.63 -3.14
C GLU A 72 1.40 11.91 -4.65
N ALA A 73 0.29 12.15 -5.34
CA ALA A 73 0.26 12.22 -6.79
C ALA A 73 0.90 13.49 -7.37
N ARG A 74 1.89 13.29 -8.25
CA ARG A 74 2.18 14.25 -9.32
C ARG A 74 1.05 14.20 -10.33
N ARG A 75 0.62 15.36 -10.84
CA ARG A 75 -0.45 15.48 -11.85
C ARG A 75 0.09 16.03 -13.17
N ASP A 76 -0.51 15.60 -14.27
CA ASP A 76 -0.23 16.13 -15.61
C ASP A 76 -0.96 17.46 -15.88
N LYS A 77 -0.80 18.01 -17.09
CA LYS A 77 -1.44 19.29 -17.47
C LYS A 77 -2.97 19.23 -17.54
N ALA A 78 -3.56 18.05 -17.61
CA ALA A 78 -5.01 17.83 -17.59
C ALA A 78 -5.52 17.47 -16.19
N GLY A 79 -4.63 17.44 -15.18
CA GLY A 79 -4.97 17.13 -13.79
C GLY A 79 -4.97 15.64 -13.44
N ASN A 80 -4.67 14.74 -14.39
CA ASN A 80 -4.66 13.30 -14.12
C ASN A 80 -3.39 12.90 -13.37
N VAL A 81 -3.43 11.77 -12.64
CA VAL A 81 -2.25 11.21 -11.99
C VAL A 81 -1.19 10.84 -13.04
N ALA A 82 0.00 11.43 -12.89
CA ALA A 82 1.11 11.24 -13.80
C ALA A 82 1.95 10.01 -13.42
N VAL A 83 2.59 9.42 -14.43
CA VAL A 83 3.73 8.51 -14.22
C VAL A 83 4.97 9.39 -14.02
N TYR A 84 5.52 9.39 -12.81
CA TYR A 84 6.64 10.26 -12.45
C TYR A 84 7.95 9.47 -12.44
N LYS A 85 8.98 9.97 -13.12
CA LYS A 85 10.33 9.38 -13.09
C LYS A 85 11.04 9.79 -11.80
N LEU A 86 11.47 8.82 -11.02
CA LEU A 86 12.20 9.06 -9.78
C LEU A 86 13.65 9.47 -10.06
N PRO A 87 14.20 10.45 -9.32
CA PRO A 87 15.63 10.77 -9.39
C PRO A 87 16.49 9.58 -8.94
N SER A 88 17.70 9.48 -9.52
CA SER A 88 18.69 8.50 -9.05
C SER A 88 19.00 8.72 -7.57
N GLY A 89 18.90 7.66 -6.77
CA GLY A 89 19.14 7.70 -5.33
C GLY A 89 17.90 7.93 -4.46
N ASP A 90 16.71 8.13 -5.03
CA ASP A 90 15.45 8.33 -4.26
C ASP A 90 14.90 7.03 -3.62
N MET A 91 15.68 5.95 -3.65
CA MET A 91 15.43 4.65 -3.03
C MET A 91 14.16 3.89 -3.46
N GLY A 92 13.22 4.51 -4.16
CA GLY A 92 11.96 3.93 -4.67
C GLY A 92 12.06 3.23 -6.03
N GLY A 93 13.18 3.35 -6.75
CA GLY A 93 13.38 2.73 -8.06
C GLY A 93 13.49 3.76 -9.18
N SER A 94 12.83 3.50 -10.32
CA SER A 94 12.93 4.27 -11.55
C SER A 94 11.72 5.19 -11.78
N TYR A 95 10.54 4.79 -11.31
CA TYR A 95 9.31 5.58 -11.47
C TYR A 95 8.24 5.21 -10.44
N GLU A 96 7.23 6.08 -10.33
CA GLU A 96 6.05 5.88 -9.49
C GLU A 96 4.76 6.36 -10.15
N VAL A 97 3.62 5.90 -9.61
CA VAL A 97 2.29 6.46 -9.88
C VAL A 97 1.61 6.67 -8.52
N ALA A 98 1.43 7.93 -8.10
CA ALA A 98 0.90 8.28 -6.77
C ALA A 98 1.60 7.56 -5.59
N GLY A 99 2.93 7.64 -5.51
CA GLY A 99 3.75 6.98 -4.47
C GLY A 99 3.94 5.47 -4.66
N ILE A 100 3.16 4.82 -5.54
CA ILE A 100 3.29 3.39 -5.87
C ILE A 100 4.44 3.23 -6.87
N ASN A 101 5.62 2.87 -6.36
CA ASN A 101 6.87 2.79 -7.12
C ASN A 101 7.23 1.38 -7.60
N ASP A 102 8.07 1.32 -8.64
CA ASP A 102 8.47 0.08 -9.32
C ASP A 102 9.37 -0.85 -8.49
N LYS A 103 10.08 -0.35 -7.48
CA LYS A 103 10.93 -1.21 -6.63
C LYS A 103 10.14 -2.00 -5.59
N PHE A 104 9.20 -1.36 -4.90
CA PHE A 104 8.44 -2.00 -3.81
C PHE A 104 7.10 -2.58 -4.30
N HIS A 105 6.56 -2.05 -5.40
CA HIS A 105 5.26 -2.46 -5.97
C HIS A 105 5.34 -2.74 -7.49
N PRO A 106 6.34 -3.50 -8.00
CA PRO A 106 6.66 -3.60 -9.43
C PRO A 106 5.48 -3.91 -10.35
N GLY A 107 4.69 -4.93 -10.01
CA GLY A 107 3.53 -5.33 -10.81
C GLY A 107 2.44 -4.26 -10.85
N GLU A 108 2.19 -3.57 -9.74
CA GLU A 108 1.15 -2.54 -9.67
C GLU A 108 1.61 -1.23 -10.31
N ALA A 109 2.84 -0.78 -10.04
CA ALA A 109 3.40 0.39 -10.69
C ALA A 109 3.40 0.23 -12.22
N SER A 110 3.73 -0.98 -12.73
CA SER A 110 3.61 -1.32 -14.15
C SER A 110 2.16 -1.30 -14.62
N ARG A 111 1.21 -1.86 -13.87
CA ARG A 111 -0.22 -1.83 -14.21
C ARG A 111 -0.73 -0.39 -14.35
N LEU A 112 -0.54 0.43 -13.31
CA LEU A 112 -1.01 1.82 -13.26
C LEU A 112 -0.36 2.70 -14.33
N ALA A 113 0.92 2.50 -14.64
CA ALA A 113 1.60 3.27 -15.68
C ALA A 113 1.01 3.03 -17.08
N ASN A 114 0.50 1.82 -17.34
CA ASN A 114 -0.14 1.43 -18.61
C ASN A 114 -1.66 1.70 -18.66
N LEU A 115 -2.27 2.18 -17.56
CA LEU A 115 -3.66 2.63 -17.60
C LEU A 115 -3.83 3.98 -18.32
N PRO A 116 -5.01 4.23 -18.92
CA PRO A 116 -5.44 5.57 -19.29
C PRO A 116 -5.31 6.54 -18.09
N PRO A 117 -4.78 7.77 -18.27
CA PRO A 117 -4.50 8.68 -17.17
C PRO A 117 -5.68 8.92 -16.22
N GLU A 118 -6.88 9.04 -16.77
CA GLU A 118 -8.13 9.29 -16.05
C GLU A 118 -8.56 8.14 -15.11
N GLN A 119 -8.01 6.93 -15.29
CA GLN A 119 -8.31 5.77 -14.45
C GLN A 119 -7.32 5.59 -13.30
N ARG A 120 -6.12 6.21 -13.37
CA ARG A 120 -5.01 5.93 -12.45
C ARG A 120 -5.32 6.32 -11.00
N GLU A 121 -6.07 7.39 -10.79
CA GLU A 121 -6.40 7.90 -9.45
C GLU A 121 -7.22 6.88 -8.64
N ILE A 122 -8.35 6.46 -9.20
CA ILE A 122 -9.25 5.51 -8.55
C ILE A 122 -8.64 4.10 -8.44
N GLU A 123 -7.83 3.70 -9.41
CA GLU A 123 -7.12 2.42 -9.39
C GLU A 123 -5.96 2.39 -8.38
N ALA A 124 -5.23 3.49 -8.22
CA ALA A 124 -4.23 3.64 -7.16
C ALA A 124 -4.89 3.62 -5.77
N ALA A 125 -6.03 4.30 -5.59
CA ALA A 125 -6.76 4.30 -4.32
C ALA A 125 -7.28 2.89 -3.95
N LYS A 126 -7.85 2.15 -4.92
CA LYS A 126 -8.22 0.73 -4.72
C LYS A 126 -7.02 -0.13 -4.33
N TYR A 127 -5.85 0.08 -4.95
CA TYR A 127 -4.63 -0.64 -4.58
C TYR A 127 -4.19 -0.33 -3.16
N ILE A 128 -4.11 0.95 -2.78
CA ILE A 128 -3.77 1.40 -1.42
C ILE A 128 -4.71 0.72 -0.41
N ARG A 129 -6.02 0.78 -0.65
CA ARG A 129 -7.03 0.15 0.21
C ARG A 129 -6.79 -1.35 0.40
N LYS A 130 -6.60 -2.08 -0.70
CA LYS A 130 -6.32 -3.53 -0.71
C LYS A 130 -5.00 -3.88 -0.01
N TYR A 131 -3.94 -3.09 -0.25
CA TYR A 131 -2.61 -3.32 0.30
C TYR A 131 -2.57 -3.13 1.83
N THR A 132 -3.33 -2.16 2.36
CA THR A 132 -3.33 -1.84 3.80
C THR A 132 -4.36 -2.62 4.62
N ALA A 133 -5.38 -3.20 3.98
CA ALA A 133 -6.46 -3.98 4.60
C ALA A 133 -5.99 -4.99 5.69
N PRO A 134 -4.90 -5.78 5.52
CA PRO A 134 -4.49 -6.79 6.51
C PRO A 134 -4.17 -6.27 7.93
N ILE A 135 -3.95 -4.95 8.08
CA ILE A 135 -3.86 -4.30 9.39
C ILE A 135 -4.96 -3.25 9.64
N VAL A 136 -5.42 -2.54 8.61
CA VAL A 136 -6.44 -1.49 8.76
C VAL A 136 -7.77 -2.08 9.25
N ASP A 137 -8.18 -3.23 8.71
CA ASP A 137 -9.48 -3.86 9.01
C ASP A 137 -9.57 -4.40 10.45
N LYS A 138 -8.47 -4.33 11.21
CA LYS A 138 -8.38 -4.74 12.62
C LYS A 138 -8.33 -3.54 13.59
N MET A 139 -8.31 -2.32 13.06
CA MET A 139 -8.26 -1.09 13.86
C MET A 139 -9.68 -0.64 14.24
N PRO A 140 -9.84 0.08 15.37
CA PRO A 140 -11.04 0.88 15.62
C PRO A 140 -11.34 1.78 14.42
N GLU A 141 -12.62 1.89 14.05
CA GLU A 141 -13.10 2.63 12.88
C GLU A 141 -12.51 4.04 12.79
N GLN A 142 -12.47 4.75 13.91
CA GLN A 142 -11.93 6.11 14.06
C GLN A 142 -10.45 6.22 13.67
N MET A 143 -9.68 5.11 13.71
CA MET A 143 -8.27 5.09 13.35
C MET A 143 -8.01 4.58 11.92
N GLN A 144 -9.00 3.99 11.24
CA GLN A 144 -8.75 3.22 10.02
C GLN A 144 -8.16 4.06 8.89
N ALA A 145 -8.66 5.28 8.66
CA ALA A 145 -8.13 6.21 7.66
C ALA A 145 -6.68 6.66 7.97
N PHE A 146 -6.40 6.99 9.23
CA PHE A 146 -5.05 7.36 9.68
C PHE A 146 -4.05 6.20 9.54
N VAL A 147 -4.47 4.99 9.93
CA VAL A 147 -3.63 3.79 9.84
C VAL A 147 -3.45 3.37 8.39
N GLN A 148 -4.43 3.55 7.52
CA GLN A 148 -4.30 3.30 6.08
C GLN A 148 -3.18 4.14 5.46
N ASP A 149 -3.18 5.46 5.66
CA ASP A 149 -2.11 6.30 5.15
C ASP A 149 -0.75 5.90 5.74
N MET A 150 -0.68 5.73 7.07
CA MET A 150 0.57 5.29 7.73
C MET A 150 1.07 3.94 7.20
N ALA A 151 0.17 2.99 6.95
CA ALA A 151 0.45 1.64 6.48
C ALA A 151 0.94 1.61 5.03
N PHE A 152 0.35 2.43 4.15
CA PHE A 152 0.88 2.63 2.81
C PHE A 152 2.30 3.22 2.88
N ASN A 153 2.46 4.26 3.69
CA ASN A 153 3.67 5.07 3.78
C ASN A 153 4.85 4.45 4.55
N ARG A 154 4.61 3.41 5.35
CA ARG A 154 5.63 2.74 6.20
C ARG A 154 5.61 1.21 6.11
N GLY A 155 4.72 0.65 5.31
CA GLY A 155 4.38 -0.77 5.35
C GLY A 155 3.68 -1.15 6.66
N ALA A 156 3.03 -2.31 6.66
CA ALA A 156 2.27 -2.81 7.82
C ALA A 156 3.13 -2.90 9.10
N GLY A 157 4.37 -3.41 8.98
CA GLY A 157 5.29 -3.54 10.11
C GLY A 157 5.84 -2.21 10.64
N GLY A 158 6.08 -1.22 9.76
CA GLY A 158 6.52 0.11 10.17
C GLY A 158 5.41 0.87 10.89
N ALA A 159 4.20 0.88 10.32
CA ALA A 159 3.03 1.46 10.96
C ALA A 159 2.75 0.83 12.33
N THR A 160 2.81 -0.50 12.43
CA THR A 160 2.60 -1.22 13.68
C THR A 160 3.65 -0.87 14.74
N LYS A 161 4.92 -0.66 14.38
CA LYS A 161 5.96 -0.20 15.33
C LYS A 161 5.64 1.17 15.91
N TYR A 162 5.24 2.14 15.09
CA TYR A 162 4.87 3.47 15.58
C TYR A 162 3.62 3.44 16.46
N ILE A 163 2.64 2.58 16.15
CA ILE A 163 1.49 2.32 17.03
C ILE A 163 1.94 1.70 18.37
N GLN A 164 2.80 0.66 18.35
CA GLN A 164 3.34 0.03 19.56
C GLN A 164 4.16 1.00 20.44
N GLN A 165 4.93 1.90 19.82
CA GLN A 165 5.63 2.98 20.53
C GLN A 165 4.66 3.99 21.13
N GLY A 166 3.63 4.40 20.39
CA GLY A 166 2.56 5.27 20.86
C GLY A 166 1.83 4.68 22.07
N LEU A 167 1.42 3.41 22.00
CA LEU A 167 0.80 2.65 23.10
C LEU A 167 1.67 2.69 24.36
N ASN A 168 2.97 2.40 24.25
CA ASN A 168 3.88 2.43 25.39
C ASN A 168 4.05 3.84 25.98
N SER A 169 4.01 4.90 25.16
CA SER A 169 3.99 6.29 25.67
C SER A 169 2.70 6.66 26.40
N LEU A 170 1.60 5.98 26.09
CA LEU A 170 0.30 6.10 26.78
C LEU A 170 0.17 5.13 27.99
N GLY A 171 1.28 4.56 28.47
CA GLY A 171 1.32 3.71 29.66
C GLY A 171 0.92 2.25 29.46
N GLN A 172 0.61 1.83 28.22
CA GLN A 172 0.44 0.41 27.89
C GLN A 172 1.78 -0.32 27.93
N LYS A 173 1.75 -1.66 27.89
CA LYS A 173 2.96 -2.51 27.91
C LYS A 173 2.92 -3.52 26.78
N VAL A 174 3.44 -3.14 25.61
CA VAL A 174 3.53 -3.99 24.41
C VAL A 174 4.95 -4.04 23.87
N ALA A 175 5.33 -5.16 23.27
CA ALA A 175 6.59 -5.26 22.52
C ALA A 175 6.54 -4.38 21.27
N VAL A 176 7.67 -3.77 20.89
CA VAL A 176 7.81 -2.99 19.65
C VAL A 176 8.44 -3.87 18.56
N ASP A 177 7.71 -4.91 18.15
CA ASP A 177 8.17 -5.92 17.18
C ASP A 177 7.65 -5.68 15.74
N GLY A 178 6.66 -4.81 15.56
CA GLY A 178 5.98 -4.55 14.29
C GLY A 178 4.94 -5.61 13.90
N ARG A 179 4.49 -6.45 14.84
CA ARG A 179 3.46 -7.47 14.61
C ARG A 179 2.15 -7.09 15.30
N LEU A 180 1.07 -6.98 14.53
CA LEU A 180 -0.25 -6.65 15.05
C LEU A 180 -0.92 -7.90 15.66
N GLY A 181 -0.40 -8.33 16.81
CA GLY A 181 -0.89 -9.47 17.57
C GLY A 181 -2.00 -9.12 18.57
N PRO A 182 -2.63 -10.13 19.23
CA PRO A 182 -3.74 -9.92 20.15
C PRO A 182 -3.43 -8.96 21.31
N GLN A 183 -2.22 -8.98 21.86
CA GLN A 183 -1.80 -8.05 22.92
C GLN A 183 -1.77 -6.59 22.43
N THR A 184 -1.28 -6.34 21.22
CA THR A 184 -1.29 -5.00 20.62
C THR A 184 -2.73 -4.55 20.34
N LEU A 185 -3.57 -5.43 19.80
CA LEU A 185 -4.99 -5.12 19.56
C LEU A 185 -5.74 -4.80 20.86
N GLN A 186 -5.52 -5.57 21.93
CA GLN A 186 -6.10 -5.30 23.25
C GLN A 186 -5.64 -3.95 23.81
N ALA A 187 -4.36 -3.62 23.68
CA ALA A 187 -3.82 -2.33 24.12
C ALA A 187 -4.37 -1.14 23.31
N ILE A 188 -4.65 -1.32 22.01
CA ILE A 188 -5.33 -0.31 21.16
C ILE A 188 -6.73 -0.01 21.71
N GLN A 189 -7.50 -1.03 22.08
CA GLN A 189 -8.84 -0.86 22.65
C GLN A 189 -8.83 -0.27 24.08
N ALA A 190 -7.67 -0.20 24.73
CA ALA A 190 -7.51 0.31 26.09
C ALA A 190 -7.09 1.80 26.15
N VAL A 191 -6.99 2.50 25.01
CA VAL A 191 -6.60 3.91 24.91
C VAL A 191 -7.54 4.69 23.99
N GLN A 192 -7.58 6.02 24.15
CA GLN A 192 -8.38 6.88 23.28
C GLN A 192 -7.78 6.94 21.86
N PRO A 193 -8.58 6.70 20.79
CA PRO A 193 -8.09 6.70 19.40
C PRO A 193 -7.28 7.94 19.01
N GLY A 194 -7.79 9.15 19.28
CA GLY A 194 -7.11 10.41 18.97
C GLY A 194 -5.75 10.54 19.66
N ALA A 195 -5.68 10.19 20.95
CA ALA A 195 -4.42 10.19 21.70
C ALA A 195 -3.40 9.19 21.13
N LEU A 196 -3.84 8.02 20.67
CA LEU A 196 -2.96 7.04 20.04
C LEU A 196 -2.46 7.48 18.66
N MET A 197 -3.29 8.14 17.86
CA MET A 197 -2.88 8.70 16.56
C MET A 197 -1.85 9.84 16.72
N GLN A 198 -2.03 10.69 17.73
CA GLN A 198 -1.06 11.72 18.13
C GLN A 198 0.26 11.07 18.59
N ALA A 199 0.20 10.11 19.52
CA ALA A 199 1.36 9.41 20.07
C ALA A 199 2.16 8.65 19.00
N ALA A 200 1.48 7.95 18.09
CA ALA A 200 2.12 7.23 16.97
C ALA A 200 2.77 8.19 15.95
N SER A 201 2.16 9.36 15.72
CA SER A 201 2.76 10.40 14.88
C SER A 201 4.02 11.00 15.52
N GLN A 202 3.99 11.25 16.83
CA GLN A 202 5.14 11.71 17.59
C GLN A 202 6.29 10.68 17.59
N ALA A 203 5.97 9.39 17.73
CA ALA A 203 6.94 8.31 17.62
C ALA A 203 7.62 8.28 16.23
N GLN A 204 6.85 8.47 15.16
CA GLN A 204 7.38 8.56 13.79
C GLN A 204 8.30 9.77 13.60
N LEU A 205 7.93 10.95 14.12
CA LEU A 205 8.78 12.15 14.08
C LEU A 205 10.11 11.93 14.83
N GLN A 206 10.06 11.37 16.04
CA GLN A 206 11.26 11.09 16.83
C GLN A 206 12.24 10.14 16.13
N ASP A 207 11.73 9.13 15.44
CA ASP A 207 12.53 8.18 14.65
C ASP A 207 13.17 8.84 13.42
N GLU A 208 12.44 9.69 12.68
CA GLU A 208 13.03 10.49 11.58
C GLU A 208 14.11 11.44 12.07
N TYR A 209 13.87 12.16 13.18
CA TYR A 209 14.89 13.00 13.80
C TYR A 209 16.10 12.18 14.30
N ALA A 210 15.90 10.95 14.79
CA ALA A 210 17.00 10.06 15.16
C ALA A 210 17.79 9.58 13.92
N MET A 211 17.12 9.23 12.82
CA MET A 211 17.75 8.82 11.57
C MET A 211 18.53 9.95 10.90
N ALA A 212 18.01 11.18 10.89
CA ALA A 212 18.72 12.33 10.31
C ALA A 212 19.88 12.87 11.17
N ARG A 213 19.87 12.61 12.48
CA ARG A 213 21.04 12.80 13.36
C ARG A 213 22.14 11.78 13.07
N LYS A 214 21.78 10.52 12.78
CA LYS A 214 22.72 9.44 12.41
C LYS A 214 23.25 9.56 10.98
N ASN A 215 22.42 9.98 10.03
CA ASN A 215 22.82 10.27 8.64
C ASN A 215 22.43 11.72 8.26
N PRO A 216 23.40 12.66 8.28
CA PRO A 216 23.20 14.04 7.85
C PRO A 216 22.56 14.24 6.48
N GLU A 217 22.79 13.35 5.51
CA GLU A 217 22.23 13.49 4.16
C GLU A 217 20.70 13.39 4.14
N ARG A 218 20.10 12.75 5.15
CA ARG A 218 18.65 12.67 5.31
C ARG A 218 18.02 13.99 5.74
N ARG A 219 18.77 14.97 6.27
CA ARG A 219 18.22 16.24 6.78
C ARG A 219 17.39 16.98 5.73
N LYS A 220 17.78 16.92 4.45
CA LYS A 220 17.06 17.57 3.34
C LYS A 220 15.63 17.06 3.14
N PHE A 221 15.31 15.86 3.64
CA PHE A 221 13.97 15.26 3.53
C PHE A 221 13.09 15.53 4.77
N LEU A 222 13.67 15.96 5.91
CA LEU A 222 12.95 16.07 7.18
C LEU A 222 11.69 16.92 7.08
N GLN A 223 11.77 18.12 6.48
CA GLN A 223 10.63 19.03 6.39
C GLN A 223 9.45 18.40 5.64
N GLY A 224 9.73 17.68 4.55
CA GLY A 224 8.68 16.99 3.78
C GLY A 224 8.05 15.85 4.57
N LEU A 225 8.87 15.08 5.30
CA LEU A 225 8.40 13.98 6.15
C LEU A 225 7.57 14.48 7.34
N GLU A 226 8.00 15.56 8.00
CA GLU A 226 7.27 16.21 9.08
C GLU A 226 5.93 16.78 8.61
N ASN A 227 5.93 17.53 7.50
CA ASN A 227 4.70 18.05 6.89
C ASN A 227 3.70 16.91 6.58
N ARG A 228 4.17 15.79 6.01
CA ARG A 228 3.34 14.61 5.71
C ARG A 228 2.74 13.97 6.96
N ILE A 229 3.53 13.83 8.03
CA ILE A 229 3.07 13.29 9.32
C ILE A 229 2.01 14.19 9.95
N ASN A 230 2.26 15.50 9.97
CA ASN A 230 1.35 16.50 10.54
C ASN A 230 0.06 16.62 9.72
N ASN A 231 0.14 16.58 8.38
CA ASN A 231 -1.03 16.57 7.50
C ASN A 231 -1.91 15.34 7.72
N ARG A 232 -1.32 14.14 7.78
CA ARG A 232 -2.06 12.90 8.10
C ARG A 232 -2.78 13.00 9.45
N LEU A 233 -2.12 13.55 10.47
CA LEU A 233 -2.72 13.74 11.78
C LEU A 233 -3.85 14.79 11.77
N GLY A 234 -3.69 15.90 11.02
CA GLY A 234 -4.76 16.90 10.87
C GLY A 234 -5.98 16.37 10.13
N LEU A 235 -5.77 15.64 9.03
CA LEU A 235 -6.83 15.08 8.18
C LEU A 235 -7.61 13.93 8.83
N PHE A 236 -6.92 13.02 9.53
CA PHE A 236 -7.53 11.77 10.02
C PHE A 236 -7.49 11.60 11.54
N GLY A 237 -6.75 12.46 12.26
CA GLY A 237 -6.62 12.39 13.72
C GLY A 237 -7.61 13.24 14.51
N SER A 238 -8.47 14.00 13.82
CA SER A 238 -9.54 14.80 14.41
C SER A 238 -10.75 13.90 14.71
N VAL A 239 -10.73 13.23 15.86
CA VAL A 239 -11.76 12.28 16.34
C VAL A 239 -12.13 12.52 17.80
#